data_AF-A0A564Q9Y3-F1
#
_entry.id   AF-A0A564Q9Y3-F1
#
_cell.length_a   1.000
_cell.length_b   1.000
_cell.length_c   1.000
_cell.angle_alpha   90.00
_cell.angle_beta   90.00
_cell.angle_gamma   90.00
#
_symmetry.space_group_name_H-M   'P 1'
#
loop_
_entity.id
_entity.type
_entity.pdbx_description
1 polymer ?
#
loop_
_entity_poly.entity_id
_entity_poly.type
_entity_poly.pdbx_seq_one_letter_code
_entity_poly.pdbx_strand_id
1 'polypeptide(L)'
;MSREKTVLILTIVGCLMSLPFALNAGNIGFVDEIVSTYGLPLIGFAEVMIFGWVYGADRLRSYINKVSDFKIGRWWTWLIKIVIPVALGYGILGNILKQPGLVIVLVIILAAILASINSRLS
;
A
#
# COMPACT_ATOMS: atom_id res chain seq x y z
N MET A 1 17.95 17.55 -6.96
CA MET A 1 17.81 17.99 -5.54
C MET A 1 18.89 17.30 -4.71
N SER A 2 19.57 18.01 -3.80
CA SER A 2 20.49 17.39 -2.83
C SER A 2 19.69 16.55 -1.83
N ARG A 3 20.24 15.40 -1.39
CA ARG A 3 19.61 14.50 -0.39
C ARG A 3 19.16 15.27 0.85
N GLU A 4 19.97 16.22 1.29
CA GLU A 4 19.69 17.08 2.45
C GLU A 4 18.43 17.94 2.24
N LYS A 5 18.28 18.54 1.05
CA LYS A 5 17.10 19.35 0.73
C LYS A 5 15.82 18.50 0.70
N THR A 6 15.89 17.29 0.14
CA THR A 6 14.75 16.38 0.12
C THR A 6 14.35 15.94 1.53
N VAL A 7 15.33 15.56 2.37
CA VAL A 7 15.08 15.18 3.76
C VAL A 7 14.48 16.34 4.55
N LEU A 8 15.04 17.54 4.42
CA LEU A 8 14.53 18.73 5.10
C LEU A 8 13.06 19.01 4.75
N ILE A 9 12.72 18.96 3.46
CA ILE A 9 11.34 19.15 3.00
C ILE A 9 10.42 18.08 3.59
N LEU A 10 10.83 16.81 3.52
CA LEU A 10 10.02 15.69 4.03
C LEU A 10 9.76 15.84 5.54
N THR A 11 10.78 16.21 6.31
CA THR A 11 10.68 16.41 7.76
C THR A 11 9.79 17.59 8.11
N ILE A 12 9.91 18.73 7.41
CA ILE A 12 9.05 19.89 7.64
C ILE A 12 7.60 19.54 7.32
N VAL A 13 7.34 18.89 6.19
CA VAL A 13 6.00 18.43 5.81
C VAL A 13 5.46 17.43 6.85
N GLY A 14 6.27 16.47 7.28
CA GLY A 14 5.88 15.50 8.31
C GLY A 14 5.55 16.15 9.65
N CYS A 15 6.31 17.17 10.05
CA CYS A 15 6.07 17.97 11.25
C CYS A 15 4.75 18.76 11.15
N LEU A 16 4.47 19.37 10.00
CA LEU A 16 3.22 20.10 9.79
C LEU A 16 2.01 19.16 9.76
N MET A 17 2.15 17.99 9.14
CA MET A 17 1.10 16.97 9.07
C MET A 17 0.83 16.30 10.42
N SER A 18 1.81 16.27 11.34
CA SER A 18 1.63 15.66 12.67
C SER A 18 0.96 16.60 13.69
N LEU A 19 0.98 17.92 13.47
CA LEU A 19 0.40 18.92 14.37
C LEU A 19 -1.09 18.68 14.73
N PRO A 20 -2.00 18.37 13.80
CA PRO A 20 -3.41 18.11 14.12
C PRO A 20 -3.64 16.88 15.02
N PHE A 21 -2.68 15.94 15.02
CA PHE A 21 -2.72 14.75 15.86
C PHE A 21 -2.22 15.02 17.28
N ALA A 22 -1.33 15.99 17.46
CA ALA A 22 -0.87 16.41 18.79
C ALA A 22 -1.93 17.17 19.60
N LEU A 23 -2.91 17.78 18.92
CA LEU A 23 -3.93 18.63 19.54
C LEU A 23 -5.11 17.85 20.13
N ASN A 24 -5.41 16.66 19.62
CA ASN A 24 -6.51 15.84 20.11
C ASN A 24 -6.22 14.34 19.92
N ALA A 25 -6.18 13.60 21.03
CA ALA A 25 -5.96 12.15 21.01
C ALA A 25 -7.03 11.38 20.22
N GLY A 26 -8.25 11.93 20.10
CA GLY A 26 -9.31 11.34 19.27
C GLY A 26 -9.00 11.30 17.77
N ASN A 27 -8.16 12.22 17.28
CA ASN A 27 -7.78 12.26 15.85
C ASN A 27 -6.81 11.12 15.49
N ILE A 28 -5.98 10.68 16.44
CA ILE A 28 -5.05 9.57 16.23
C ILE A 28 -5.82 8.26 16.08
N GLY A 29 -6.78 7.99 16.97
CA GLY A 29 -7.55 6.75 16.96
C GLY A 29 -8.35 6.56 15.66
N PHE A 30 -8.98 7.63 15.16
CA PHE A 30 -9.72 7.57 13.90
C PHE A 30 -8.83 7.28 12.68
N VAL A 31 -7.68 7.95 12.58
CA VAL A 31 -6.78 7.73 11.44
C VAL A 31 -6.08 6.38 11.54
N ASP A 32 -5.71 5.94 12.73
CA ASP A 32 -5.12 4.61 12.94
C ASP A 32 -6.10 3.50 12.55
N GLU A 33 -7.36 3.60 12.96
CA GLU A 33 -8.42 2.66 12.54
C GLU A 33 -8.57 2.66 11.01
N ILE A 34 -8.55 3.84 10.38
CA ILE A 34 -8.69 3.93 8.92
C ILE A 34 -7.48 3.30 8.20
N VAL A 35 -6.26 3.65 8.61
CA VAL A 35 -5.04 3.20 7.94
C VAL A 35 -4.83 1.71 8.13
N SER A 36 -4.99 1.20 9.35
CA SER A 36 -4.75 -0.21 9.67
C SER A 36 -5.85 -1.13 9.12
N THR A 37 -7.11 -0.72 9.19
CA THR A 37 -8.24 -1.54 8.74
C THR A 37 -8.42 -1.49 7.23
N TYR A 38 -8.14 -0.35 6.59
CA TYR A 38 -8.43 -0.14 5.16
C TYR A 38 -7.20 0.17 4.32
N GLY A 39 -6.32 1.07 4.76
CA GLY A 39 -5.16 1.52 3.99
C GLY A 39 -4.16 0.41 3.70
N LEU A 40 -3.64 -0.23 4.76
CA LEU A 40 -2.61 -1.26 4.65
C LEU A 40 -3.07 -2.49 3.85
N PRO A 41 -4.27 -3.07 4.08
CA PRO A 41 -4.71 -4.24 3.32
C PRO A 41 -4.92 -3.95 1.84
N LEU A 42 -5.50 -2.80 1.49
CA LEU A 42 -5.73 -2.42 0.08
C LEU A 42 -4.41 -2.16 -0.67
N ILE A 43 -3.49 -1.41 -0.07
CA ILE A 43 -2.19 -1.13 -0.68
C ILE A 43 -1.40 -2.43 -0.84
N GLY A 44 -1.33 -3.25 0.23
CA GLY A 44 -0.62 -4.53 0.17
C GLY A 44 -1.23 -5.49 -0.85
N PHE A 45 -2.56 -5.52 -0.98
CA PHE A 45 -3.22 -6.36 -2.00
C PHE A 45 -2.87 -5.88 -3.40
N ALA A 46 -2.92 -4.56 -3.65
CA ALA A 46 -2.54 -3.99 -4.94
C ALA A 46 -1.06 -4.27 -5.28
N GLU A 47 -0.15 -4.05 -4.35
CA GLU A 47 1.29 -4.33 -4.55
C GLU A 47 1.54 -5.80 -4.89
N VAL A 48 0.90 -6.71 -4.18
CA VAL A 48 1.04 -8.16 -4.42
C VAL A 48 0.43 -8.57 -5.75
N MET A 49 -0.68 -7.96 -6.18
CA MET A 49 -1.23 -8.17 -7.53
C MET A 49 -0.24 -7.70 -8.62
N ILE A 50 0.40 -6.55 -8.42
CA ILE A 50 1.40 -6.00 -9.34
C ILE A 50 2.64 -6.89 -9.39
N PHE A 51 3.26 -7.20 -8.26
CA PHE A 51 4.49 -8.01 -8.22
C PHE A 51 4.25 -9.48 -8.54
N GLY A 52 3.08 -10.02 -8.18
CA GLY A 52 2.71 -11.41 -8.41
C GLY A 52 2.45 -11.72 -9.89
N TRP A 53 1.64 -10.88 -10.56
CA TRP A 53 1.14 -11.15 -11.91
C TRP A 53 1.64 -10.19 -12.98
N VAL A 54 1.72 -8.88 -12.70
CA VAL A 54 2.12 -7.88 -13.71
C VAL A 54 3.64 -7.94 -13.95
N TYR A 55 4.44 -7.85 -12.90
CA TYR A 55 5.90 -7.94 -12.99
C TYR A 55 6.37 -9.40 -13.09
N GLY A 56 5.61 -10.31 -12.47
CA GLY A 56 5.86 -11.74 -12.41
C GLY A 56 6.77 -12.13 -11.25
N ALA A 57 6.20 -12.83 -10.26
CA ALA A 57 6.93 -13.29 -9.08
C ALA A 57 8.18 -14.13 -9.40
N ASP A 58 8.19 -14.87 -10.50
CA ASP A 58 9.34 -15.69 -10.90
C ASP A 58 10.54 -14.87 -11.38
N ARG A 59 10.29 -13.72 -12.01
CA ARG A 59 11.32 -12.75 -12.40
C ARG A 59 11.90 -12.09 -11.16
N LEU A 60 11.05 -11.71 -10.21
CA LEU A 60 11.45 -11.10 -8.95
C LEU A 60 12.29 -12.07 -8.10
N ARG A 61 11.86 -13.32 -7.97
CA ARG A 61 12.63 -14.39 -7.30
C ARG A 61 14.00 -14.59 -7.94
N SER A 62 14.08 -14.58 -9.27
CA SER A 62 15.34 -14.75 -9.99
C SER A 62 16.29 -13.58 -9.78
N TYR A 63 15.77 -12.35 -9.66
CA TYR A 63 16.56 -11.18 -9.30
C TYR A 63 17.07 -11.28 -7.86
N ILE A 64 16.20 -11.61 -6.90
CA ILE A 64 16.57 -11.75 -5.48
C ILE A 64 17.66 -12.82 -5.32
N ASN A 65 17.51 -13.97 -5.97
CA ASN A 65 18.50 -15.06 -5.90
C ASN A 65 19.87 -14.72 -6.53
N LYS A 66 19.97 -13.65 -7.34
CA LYS A 66 21.25 -13.17 -7.88
C LYS A 66 21.98 -12.25 -6.93
N VAL A 67 21.25 -11.48 -6.13
CA VAL A 67 21.81 -10.48 -5.21
C VAL A 67 21.89 -10.98 -3.77
N SER A 68 21.27 -12.12 -3.47
CA SER A 68 21.17 -12.67 -2.12
C SER A 68 22.07 -13.89 -1.94
N ASP A 69 22.74 -13.96 -0.80
CA ASP A 69 23.57 -15.11 -0.40
C ASP A 69 22.73 -16.38 -0.14
N PHE A 70 21.42 -16.22 0.03
CA PHE A 70 20.45 -17.31 0.23
C PHE A 70 19.51 -17.46 -0.95
N LYS A 71 19.28 -18.72 -1.40
CA LYS A 71 18.39 -19.01 -2.54
C LYS A 71 16.97 -19.29 -2.09
N ILE A 72 16.05 -18.50 -2.60
CA ILE A 72 14.61 -18.64 -2.42
C ILE A 72 14.03 -19.62 -3.46
N GLY A 73 13.33 -20.63 -2.95
CA GLY A 73 12.68 -21.68 -3.72
C GLY A 73 11.34 -21.28 -4.34
N ARG A 74 10.69 -22.22 -5.05
CA ARG A 74 9.40 -21.97 -5.72
C ARG A 74 8.24 -21.69 -4.74
N TRP A 75 8.36 -22.12 -3.49
CA TRP A 75 7.37 -21.87 -2.43
C TRP A 75 7.07 -20.38 -2.27
N TRP A 76 8.06 -19.51 -2.47
CA TRP A 76 7.89 -18.06 -2.38
C TRP A 76 7.03 -17.48 -3.52
N THR A 77 7.17 -18.01 -4.74
CA THR A 77 6.28 -17.65 -5.86
C THR A 77 4.82 -18.01 -5.52
N TRP A 78 4.59 -19.17 -4.90
CA TRP A 78 3.25 -19.60 -4.46
C TRP A 78 2.70 -18.72 -3.34
N LEU A 79 3.53 -18.28 -2.40
CA LEU A 79 3.12 -17.36 -1.34
C LEU A 79 2.60 -16.03 -1.92
N ILE A 80 3.37 -15.42 -2.85
CA ILE A 80 3.00 -14.14 -3.45
C ILE A 80 1.78 -14.25 -4.36
N LYS A 81 1.68 -15.32 -5.16
CA LYS A 81 0.56 -15.47 -6.10
C LYS A 81 -0.73 -15.99 -5.47
N ILE A 82 -0.68 -16.64 -4.31
CA ILE A 82 -1.87 -17.31 -3.74
C ILE A 82 -2.08 -16.95 -2.28
N VAL A 83 -1.12 -17.25 -1.41
CA VAL A 83 -1.35 -17.16 0.05
C VAL A 83 -1.60 -15.72 0.50
N ILE A 84 -0.75 -14.79 0.07
CA ILE A 84 -0.85 -13.37 0.46
C ILE A 84 -2.12 -12.71 -0.12
N PRO A 85 -2.43 -12.86 -1.42
CA PRO A 85 -3.68 -12.36 -2.01
C PRO A 85 -4.93 -12.91 -1.32
N VAL A 86 -4.95 -14.21 -0.99
CA VAL A 86 -6.10 -14.84 -0.33
C VAL A 86 -6.27 -14.33 1.10
N ALA A 87 -5.18 -14.23 1.87
CA ALA A 87 -5.22 -13.72 3.23
C ALA A 87 -5.69 -12.26 3.28
N LEU A 88 -5.14 -11.40 2.42
CA LEU A 88 -5.54 -10.00 2.32
C LEU A 88 -6.97 -9.85 1.76
N GLY A 89 -7.32 -10.64 0.75
CA GLY A 89 -8.67 -10.66 0.18
C GLY A 89 -9.73 -11.07 1.20
N TYR A 90 -9.45 -12.08 2.03
CA TYR A 90 -10.33 -12.48 3.13
C TYR A 90 -10.48 -11.37 4.18
N GLY A 91 -9.38 -10.72 4.57
CA GLY A 91 -9.41 -9.60 5.52
C GLY A 91 -10.23 -8.41 4.99
N ILE A 92 -10.05 -8.06 3.72
CA ILE A 92 -10.81 -7.00 3.06
C ILE A 92 -12.30 -7.36 3.01
N LEU A 93 -12.67 -8.55 2.54
CA LEU A 93 -14.07 -8.98 2.47
C LEU A 93 -14.74 -9.01 3.85
N GLY A 94 -14.03 -9.47 4.88
CA GLY A 94 -14.50 -9.45 6.27
C GLY A 94 -14.76 -8.03 6.78
N ASN A 95 -13.91 -7.07 6.41
CA ASN A 95 -14.06 -5.67 6.81
C ASN A 95 -15.17 -4.95 6.02
N ILE A 96 -15.35 -5.24 4.72
CA ILE A 96 -16.42 -4.68 3.88
C ILE A 96 -17.80 -5.02 4.42
N LEU A 97 -18.01 -6.26 4.83
CA LEU A 97 -19.30 -6.73 5.35
C LEU A 97 -19.64 -6.15 6.73
N LYS A 98 -18.61 -5.69 7.47
CA LYS A 98 -18.75 -5.20 8.84
C LYS A 98 -18.77 -3.68 8.94
N GLN A 99 -18.13 -2.96 8.02
CA GLN A 99 -18.11 -1.50 7.97
C GLN A 99 -18.15 -0.97 6.50
N PRO A 100 -19.21 -0.29 6.05
CA PRO A 100 -19.37 0.20 4.66
C PRO A 100 -18.44 1.36 4.27
N GLY A 101 -17.60 1.87 5.19
CA GLY A 101 -16.66 2.98 4.95
C GLY A 101 -15.63 2.71 3.83
N LEU A 102 -15.46 1.44 3.44
CA LEU A 102 -14.59 1.01 2.35
C LEU A 102 -14.91 1.63 0.98
N VAL A 103 -16.18 1.98 0.74
CA VAL A 103 -16.60 2.60 -0.53
C VAL A 103 -15.90 3.95 -0.73
N ILE A 104 -15.65 4.70 0.34
CA ILE A 104 -15.11 6.07 0.25
C ILE A 104 -13.63 6.09 -0.16
N VAL A 105 -12.82 5.18 0.39
CA VAL A 105 -11.37 5.11 0.08
C VAL A 105 -11.14 4.60 -1.34
N LEU A 106 -11.91 3.61 -1.79
CA LEU A 106 -11.86 3.15 -3.18
C LEU A 106 -12.26 4.27 -4.15
N VAL A 107 -13.26 5.09 -3.80
CA VAL A 107 -13.65 6.26 -4.59
C VAL A 107 -12.52 7.30 -4.67
N ILE A 108 -11.78 7.55 -3.58
CA ILE A 108 -10.64 8.50 -3.58
C ILE A 108 -9.50 7.99 -4.46
N ILE A 109 -9.14 6.70 -4.36
CA ILE A 109 -8.08 6.09 -5.16
C ILE A 109 -8.48 6.05 -6.64
N LEU A 110 -9.73 5.69 -6.96
CA LEU A 110 -10.26 5.73 -8.33
C LEU A 110 -10.30 7.15 -8.89
N ALA A 111 -10.73 8.14 -8.10
CA ALA A 111 -10.73 9.55 -8.50
C ALA A 111 -9.31 10.06 -8.78
N ALA A 112 -8.33 9.68 -7.97
CA ALA A 112 -6.93 10.04 -8.17
C ALA A 112 -6.34 9.38 -9.44
N ILE A 113 -6.68 8.12 -9.71
CA ILE A 113 -6.26 7.41 -10.93
C ILE A 113 -6.90 8.06 -12.17
N LEU A 114 -8.21 8.37 -12.14
CA LEU A 114 -8.91 9.07 -13.21
C LEU A 114 -8.32 10.46 -13.47
N ALA A 115 -8.04 11.24 -12.42
CA ALA A 115 -7.38 12.52 -12.54
C ALA A 115 -5.97 12.40 -13.14
N SER A 116 -5.23 11.34 -12.79
CA SER A 116 -3.90 11.05 -13.34
C SER A 116 -3.91 10.57 -14.80
N ILE A 117 -5.02 9.99 -15.27
CA ILE A 117 -5.17 9.57 -16.68
C ILE A 117 -5.60 10.77 -17.52
N ASN A 118 -6.53 11.59 -17.01
CA ASN A 118 -7.02 12.78 -17.69
C ASN A 118 -5.89 13.81 -17.93
N SER A 119 -4.96 13.96 -16.98
CA SER A 119 -3.80 14.86 -17.10
C SER A 119 -2.67 14.36 -18.03
N ARG A 120 -2.75 13.12 -18.52
CA ARG A 120 -1.80 12.57 -19.53
C ARG A 120 -2.32 12.64 -20.96
N LEU A 121 -3.60 12.98 -21.15
CA LEU A 121 -4.28 13.06 -22.45
C LEU A 121 -4.50 14.52 -22.92
N SER A 122 -4.20 15.51 -22.07
CA SER A 122 -4.14 16.95 -22.38
C SER A 122 -2.69 17.41 -22.54
#